data_AF-A0A932J1N1-F1
#
_entry.id   AF-A0A932J1N1-F1
#
_cell.length_a   1.000
_cell.length_b   1.000
_cell.length_c   1.000
_cell.angle_alpha   90.00
_cell.angle_beta   90.00
_cell.angle_gamma   90.00
#
_symmetry.space_group_name_H-M   'P 1'
#
loop_
_entity.id
_entity.type
_entity.pdbx_description
1 polymer ?
#
loop_
_entity_poly.entity_id
_entity_poly.type
_entity_poly.pdbx_seq_one_letter_code
_entity_poly.pdbx_strand_id
1 'polypeptide(L)'
;MIINILVLLLLLPWPLIVMMSPMLIAAPAAVDRRSNLLMVSAMALYPFFFALLFYAAQRPFFGISANTCLAISALCCGILFVLYGLPRMLWNNFRGIANEGYFATRRAVYLNGKRIAKAQPASFRQPVKMFSPYARDAERVFFKTTVLAGADAGSFIDLGDDFAKDATTVFFRGKVLLLDTESKRAADASSFARVPRLKVPGEQEIDAFARDFFRDSTGLYWLKRWQRDQIVKLEVADAQSFIVLSGGYAKDKQQVYQLDERAYQISVVAGADPASFRPD
;
A
#
# COMPACT_ATOMS: atom_id res chain seq x y z
N MET A 1 -27.63 38.29 16.40
CA MET A 1 -27.63 38.08 14.94
C MET A 1 -26.23 38.19 14.33
N ILE A 2 -25.52 39.31 14.48
CA ILE A 2 -24.18 39.52 13.90
C ILE A 2 -23.16 38.42 14.30
N ILE A 3 -23.12 38.04 15.58
CA ILE A 3 -22.20 36.99 16.09
C ILE A 3 -22.42 35.64 15.38
N ASN A 4 -23.68 35.26 15.13
CA ASN A 4 -23.99 33.98 14.46
C ASN A 4 -23.53 33.99 13.00
N ILE A 5 -23.65 35.13 12.32
CA ILE A 5 -23.19 35.30 10.93
C ILE A 5 -21.67 35.20 10.86
N LEU A 6 -20.95 35.86 11.77
CA LEU A 6 -19.48 35.78 11.83
C LEU A 6 -19.01 34.34 12.08
N VAL A 7 -19.65 33.63 13.01
CA VAL A 7 -19.31 32.24 13.32
C VAL A 7 -19.63 31.31 12.15
N LEU A 8 -20.72 31.54 11.44
CA LEU A 8 -21.04 30.79 10.22
C LEU A 8 -19.97 30.98 9.15
N LEU A 9 -19.53 32.22 8.91
CA LEU A 9 -18.45 32.52 7.96
C LEU A 9 -17.15 31.82 8.34
N LEU A 10 -16.86 31.73 9.64
CA LEU A 10 -15.69 31.01 10.16
C LEU A 10 -15.82 29.49 10.01
N LEU A 11 -17.04 28.93 10.05
CA LEU A 11 -17.32 27.50 9.91
C LEU A 11 -17.39 27.01 8.44
N LEU A 12 -17.74 27.89 7.50
CA LEU A 12 -17.84 27.58 6.07
C LEU A 12 -16.63 26.83 5.46
N PRO A 13 -15.37 27.17 5.78
CA PRO A 13 -14.22 26.46 5.22
C PRO A 13 -13.98 25.08 5.85
N TRP A 14 -14.64 24.71 6.96
CA TRP A 14 -14.37 23.45 7.66
C TRP A 14 -14.48 22.21 6.76
N PRO A 15 -15.54 22.05 5.93
CA PRO A 15 -15.66 20.86 5.09
C PRO A 15 -14.52 20.76 4.08
N LEU A 16 -14.06 21.88 3.50
CA LEU A 16 -12.92 21.92 2.59
C LEU A 16 -11.62 21.52 3.29
N ILE A 17 -11.40 22.04 4.51
CA ILE A 17 -10.26 21.69 5.35
C ILE A 17 -10.26 20.20 5.66
N VAL A 18 -11.41 19.63 6.04
CA VAL A 18 -11.59 18.19 6.29
C VAL A 18 -11.26 17.41 5.02
N MET A 19 -11.71 17.84 3.84
CA MET A 19 -11.37 17.17 2.57
C MET A 19 -9.88 17.23 2.22
N MET A 20 -9.17 18.30 2.56
CA MET A 20 -7.72 18.45 2.29
C MET A 20 -6.83 17.83 3.37
N SER A 21 -7.36 17.59 4.58
CA SER A 21 -6.62 17.07 5.73
C SER A 21 -5.97 15.68 5.50
N PRO A 22 -6.61 14.73 4.79
CA PRO A 22 -5.98 13.46 4.43
C PRO A 22 -4.68 13.62 3.66
N MET A 23 -4.54 14.64 2.80
CA MET A 23 -3.31 14.86 2.04
C MET A 23 -2.16 15.35 2.94
N LEU A 24 -2.46 16.20 3.92
CA LEU A 24 -1.46 16.69 4.87
C LEU A 24 -0.96 15.56 5.80
N ILE A 25 -1.83 14.60 6.13
CA ILE A 25 -1.47 13.38 6.89
C ILE A 25 -0.76 12.35 5.99
N ALA A 26 -1.10 12.30 4.69
CA ALA A 26 -0.47 11.37 3.74
C ALA A 26 0.92 11.81 3.28
N ALA A 27 1.31 13.06 3.52
CA ALA A 27 2.64 13.55 3.19
C ALA A 27 3.71 12.89 4.08
N PRO A 28 4.76 12.28 3.49
CA PRO A 28 5.90 11.74 4.22
C PRO A 28 6.50 12.80 5.16
N ALA A 29 6.90 12.37 6.35
CA ALA A 29 7.43 13.12 7.48
C ALA A 29 6.47 14.11 8.17
N ALA A 30 5.28 14.38 7.61
CA ALA A 30 4.35 15.32 8.20
C ALA A 30 3.76 14.82 9.53
N VAL A 31 3.54 13.49 9.64
CA VAL A 31 2.92 12.84 10.80
C VAL A 31 3.86 12.60 11.98
N ASP A 32 5.16 12.83 11.81
CA ASP A 32 6.16 12.73 12.88
C ASP A 32 6.44 14.08 13.55
N ARG A 33 6.09 15.20 12.91
CA ARG A 33 6.26 16.54 13.50
C ARG A 33 5.10 16.87 14.45
N ARG A 34 5.46 17.20 15.71
CA ARG A 34 4.50 17.64 16.74
C ARG A 34 3.62 18.79 16.30
N SER A 35 4.23 19.83 15.73
CA SER A 35 3.52 21.03 15.25
C SER A 35 2.44 20.68 14.25
N ASN A 36 2.74 19.78 13.31
CA ASN A 36 1.83 19.41 12.23
C ASN A 36 0.64 18.61 12.77
N LEU A 37 0.89 17.63 13.65
CA LEU A 37 -0.18 16.87 14.30
C LEU A 37 -1.09 17.76 15.14
N LEU A 38 -0.54 18.70 15.90
CA LEU A 38 -1.31 19.66 16.70
C LEU A 38 -2.14 20.59 15.81
N MET A 39 -1.56 21.08 14.71
CA MET A 39 -2.26 21.92 13.73
C MET A 39 -3.45 21.18 13.11
N VAL A 40 -3.23 19.95 12.60
CA VAL A 40 -4.31 19.13 12.02
C VAL A 40 -5.38 18.81 13.06
N SER A 41 -4.99 18.53 14.29
CA SER A 41 -5.92 18.29 15.40
C SER A 41 -6.78 19.53 15.69
N ALA A 42 -6.16 20.72 15.74
CA ALA A 42 -6.89 21.96 15.92
C ALA A 42 -7.88 22.21 14.77
N MET A 43 -7.45 22.01 13.52
CA MET A 43 -8.29 22.14 12.33
C MET A 43 -9.45 21.13 12.30
N ALA A 44 -9.23 19.90 12.76
CA ALA A 44 -10.29 18.89 12.82
C ALA A 44 -11.34 19.20 13.89
N LEU A 45 -10.91 19.76 15.02
CA LEU A 45 -11.74 20.00 16.21
C LEU A 45 -12.29 21.44 16.31
N TYR A 46 -11.95 22.34 15.39
CA TYR A 46 -12.29 23.75 15.57
C TYR A 46 -13.81 24.06 15.69
N PRO A 47 -14.74 23.36 14.99
CA PRO A 47 -16.17 23.60 15.20
C PRO A 47 -16.64 23.24 16.60
N PHE A 48 -16.05 22.21 17.21
CA PHE A 48 -16.33 21.85 18.59
C PHE A 48 -15.95 22.97 19.54
N PHE A 49 -14.79 23.60 19.35
CA PHE A 49 -14.38 24.75 20.18
C PHE A 49 -15.32 25.95 20.03
N PHE A 50 -15.84 26.22 18.82
CA PHE A 50 -16.86 27.25 18.64
C PHE A 50 -18.18 26.90 19.34
N ALA A 51 -18.65 25.66 19.22
CA ALA A 51 -19.86 25.24 19.92
C ALA A 51 -19.69 25.30 21.45
N LEU A 52 -18.49 25.00 21.96
CA LEU A 52 -18.14 25.12 23.37
C LEU A 52 -18.25 26.58 23.87
N LEU A 53 -17.84 27.55 23.06
CA LEU A 53 -18.00 28.97 23.39
C LEU A 53 -19.47 29.38 23.47
N PHE A 54 -20.31 28.90 22.55
CA PHE A 54 -21.76 29.16 22.58
C PHE A 54 -22.43 28.52 23.80
N TYR A 55 -22.00 27.32 24.17
CA TYR A 55 -22.43 26.64 25.39
C TYR A 55 -22.03 27.43 26.64
N ALA A 56 -20.76 27.85 26.75
CA ALA A 56 -20.28 28.66 27.87
C ALA A 56 -21.04 30.00 27.97
N ALA A 57 -21.39 30.61 26.83
CA ALA A 57 -22.17 31.83 26.77
C ALA A 57 -23.69 31.63 26.96
N GLN A 58 -24.17 30.39 27.06
CA GLN A 58 -25.59 30.02 27.13
C GLN A 58 -26.41 30.62 25.96
N ARG A 59 -25.81 30.69 24.75
CA ARG A 59 -26.44 31.31 23.57
C ARG A 59 -26.86 30.27 22.52
N PRO A 60 -28.06 30.39 21.92
CA PRO A 60 -28.46 29.54 20.82
C PRO A 60 -27.74 29.93 19.52
N PHE A 61 -27.50 28.94 18.66
CA PHE A 61 -26.93 29.12 17.32
C PHE A 61 -28.02 28.84 16.28
N PHE A 62 -28.48 29.88 15.57
CA PHE A 62 -29.59 29.79 14.59
C PHE A 62 -30.83 29.02 15.09
N GLY A 63 -31.26 29.27 16.33
CA GLY A 63 -32.43 28.61 16.93
C GLY A 63 -32.16 27.21 17.49
N ILE A 64 -30.96 26.66 17.27
CA ILE A 64 -30.52 25.42 17.91
C ILE A 64 -29.96 25.74 19.30
N SER A 65 -30.34 24.96 20.31
CA SER A 65 -29.82 25.13 21.67
C SER A 65 -28.30 24.90 21.72
N ALA A 66 -27.62 25.60 22.61
CA ALA A 66 -26.17 25.49 22.74
C ALA A 66 -25.73 24.04 23.08
N ASN A 67 -26.52 23.35 23.90
CA ASN A 67 -26.28 21.95 24.30
C ASN A 67 -26.35 21.02 23.10
N THR A 68 -27.38 21.16 22.26
CA THR A 68 -27.54 20.35 21.04
C THR A 68 -26.42 20.62 20.05
N CYS A 69 -26.03 21.89 19.86
CA CYS A 69 -24.92 22.26 18.98
C CYS A 69 -23.58 21.69 19.45
N LEU A 70 -23.31 21.74 20.76
CA LEU A 70 -22.12 21.14 21.36
C LEU A 70 -22.10 19.62 21.18
N ALA A 71 -23.23 18.95 21.42
CA ALA A 71 -23.33 17.49 21.25
C ALA A 71 -23.06 17.05 19.80
N ILE A 72 -23.69 17.73 18.83
CA ILE A 72 -23.51 17.41 17.39
C ILE A 72 -22.06 17.66 16.97
N SER A 73 -21.48 18.81 17.32
CA SER A 73 -20.10 19.13 16.96
C SER A 73 -19.10 18.19 17.62
N ALA A 74 -19.28 17.83 18.89
CA ALA A 74 -18.45 16.86 19.59
C ALA A 74 -18.50 15.48 18.90
N LEU A 75 -19.70 15.03 18.52
CA LEU A 75 -19.88 13.76 17.82
C LEU A 75 -19.18 13.77 16.45
N CYS A 76 -19.47 14.77 15.60
CA CYS A 76 -18.89 14.85 14.26
C CYS A 76 -17.37 15.01 14.29
N CYS A 77 -16.86 15.95 15.11
CA CYS A 77 -15.42 16.18 15.24
C CYS A 77 -14.72 14.97 15.87
N GLY A 78 -15.33 14.32 16.87
CA GLY A 78 -14.80 13.13 17.50
C GLY A 78 -14.68 11.94 16.53
N ILE A 79 -15.71 11.71 15.71
CA ILE A 79 -15.67 10.69 14.65
C ILE A 79 -14.54 10.98 13.67
N LEU A 80 -14.42 12.20 13.16
CA LEU A 80 -13.34 12.59 12.24
C LEU A 80 -11.95 12.45 12.87
N PHE A 81 -11.82 12.86 14.14
CA PHE A 81 -10.57 12.77 14.89
C PHE A 81 -10.08 11.32 15.01
N VAL A 82 -10.99 10.40 15.31
CA VAL A 82 -10.70 8.95 15.35
C VAL A 82 -10.47 8.37 13.95
N LEU A 83 -11.28 8.76 12.96
CA LEU A 83 -11.18 8.28 11.58
C LEU A 83 -9.83 8.60 10.94
N TYR A 84 -9.28 9.78 11.22
CA TYR A 84 -7.93 10.15 10.80
C TYR A 84 -6.81 9.50 11.62
N GLY A 85 -7.13 8.79 12.70
CA GLY A 85 -6.15 8.12 13.55
C GLY A 85 -5.29 9.08 14.37
N LEU A 86 -5.69 10.35 14.49
CA LEU A 86 -4.97 11.40 15.22
C LEU A 86 -4.70 11.06 16.70
N PRO A 87 -5.64 10.45 17.47
CA PRO A 87 -5.37 10.06 18.85
C PRO A 87 -4.13 9.17 18.98
N ARG A 88 -4.02 8.17 18.09
CA ARG A 88 -2.89 7.24 18.07
C ARG A 88 -1.60 7.95 17.70
N MET A 89 -1.65 8.82 16.69
CA MET A 89 -0.47 9.54 16.21
C MET A 89 0.09 10.50 17.26
N LEU A 90 -0.78 11.25 17.93
CA LEU A 90 -0.42 12.12 19.05
C LEU A 90 0.17 11.33 20.20
N TRP A 91 -0.44 10.19 20.55
CA TRP A 91 0.05 9.31 21.60
C TRP A 91 1.42 8.73 21.31
N ASN A 92 1.64 8.29 20.07
CA ASN A 92 2.95 7.79 19.61
C ASN A 92 4.01 8.90 19.69
N ASN A 93 3.67 10.09 19.21
CA ASN A 93 4.58 11.22 19.23
C ASN A 93 4.98 11.64 20.66
N PHE A 94 4.03 11.64 21.59
CA PHE A 94 4.31 11.86 23.02
C PHE A 94 5.30 10.83 23.58
N ARG A 95 5.22 9.58 23.12
CA ARG A 95 6.12 8.49 23.50
C ARG A 95 7.43 8.43 22.70
N GLY A 96 7.63 9.35 21.74
CA GLY A 96 8.79 9.34 20.84
C GLY A 96 8.80 8.17 19.85
N ILE A 97 7.63 7.64 19.49
CA ILE A 97 7.45 6.59 18.48
C ILE A 97 7.11 7.25 17.15
N ALA A 98 7.84 6.91 16.08
CA ALA A 98 7.54 7.38 14.74
C ALA A 98 6.21 6.80 14.22
N ASN A 99 5.40 7.67 13.62
CA ASN A 99 4.15 7.40 12.94
C ASN A 99 4.33 7.00 11.48
N GLU A 100 5.55 7.07 10.95
CA GLU A 100 5.90 6.64 9.61
C GLU A 100 7.02 5.59 9.61
N GLY A 101 6.94 4.67 8.65
CA GLY A 101 7.96 3.66 8.42
C GLY A 101 8.06 2.63 9.56
N TYR A 102 9.16 1.90 9.55
CA TYR A 102 9.48 0.95 10.62
C TYR A 102 10.22 1.65 11.75
N PHE A 103 9.75 1.45 12.99
CA PHE A 103 10.38 1.98 14.18
C PHE A 103 10.55 0.86 15.21
N ALA A 104 11.80 0.54 15.56
CA ALA A 104 12.11 -0.48 16.55
C ALA A 104 12.55 0.18 17.86
N THR A 105 11.96 -0.27 18.97
CA THR A 105 12.37 0.07 20.34
C THR A 105 12.99 -1.16 20.98
N ARG A 106 13.55 -1.05 22.19
CA ARG A 106 14.03 -2.22 22.95
C ARG A 106 12.94 -3.26 23.28
N ARG A 107 11.65 -2.89 23.22
CA ARG A 107 10.52 -3.75 23.68
C ARG A 107 9.53 -4.12 22.58
N ALA A 108 9.47 -3.35 21.50
CA ALA A 108 8.48 -3.55 20.45
C ALA A 108 8.95 -2.94 19.11
N VAL A 109 8.39 -3.47 18.02
CA VAL A 109 8.53 -2.93 16.68
C VAL A 109 7.20 -2.36 16.22
N TYR A 110 7.25 -1.27 15.47
CA TYR A 110 6.11 -0.54 14.94
C TYR A 110 6.27 -0.35 13.43
N LEU A 111 5.15 -0.36 12.71
CA LEU A 111 5.05 0.09 11.32
C LEU A 111 3.97 1.18 11.26
N ASN A 112 4.34 2.36 10.78
CA ASN A 112 3.48 3.56 10.74
C ASN A 112 2.80 3.83 12.09
N GLY A 113 3.58 3.76 13.17
CA GLY A 113 3.12 3.90 14.55
C GLY A 113 2.19 2.78 15.06
N LYS A 114 1.93 1.72 14.28
CA LYS A 114 1.13 0.57 14.71
C LYS A 114 2.06 -0.54 15.16
N ARG A 115 1.87 -1.03 16.37
CA ARG A 115 2.69 -2.12 16.92
C ARG A 115 2.53 -3.37 16.05
N ILE A 116 3.65 -3.99 15.69
CA ILE A 116 3.71 -5.31 15.06
C ILE A 116 3.66 -6.34 16.17
N ALA A 117 2.57 -7.09 16.24
CA ALA A 117 2.40 -8.11 17.28
C ALA A 117 3.41 -9.26 17.06
N LYS A 118 3.99 -9.78 18.16
CA LYS A 118 4.95 -10.90 18.18
C LYS A 118 6.31 -10.64 17.49
N ALA A 119 6.55 -9.44 16.98
CA ALA A 119 7.86 -9.07 16.44
C ALA A 119 8.91 -9.02 17.55
N GLN A 120 10.07 -9.62 17.27
CA GLN A 120 11.24 -9.58 18.14
C GLN A 120 12.12 -8.38 17.80
N PRO A 121 12.20 -7.34 18.65
CA PRO A 121 12.89 -6.11 18.29
C PRO A 121 14.40 -6.27 18.12
N ALA A 122 15.02 -7.20 18.87
CA ALA A 122 16.46 -7.42 18.85
C ALA A 122 16.97 -8.01 17.51
N SER A 123 16.13 -8.78 16.82
CA SER A 123 16.47 -9.45 15.57
C SER A 123 15.70 -8.91 14.36
N PHE A 124 14.91 -7.84 14.54
CA PHE A 124 14.07 -7.29 13.50
C PHE A 124 14.90 -6.68 12.36
N ARG A 125 14.58 -7.07 11.14
CA ARG A 125 15.17 -6.58 9.90
C ARG A 125 14.10 -5.88 9.09
N GLN A 126 14.34 -4.59 8.83
CA GLN A 126 13.50 -3.79 7.95
C GLN A 126 13.62 -4.29 6.49
N PRO A 127 12.63 -4.01 5.64
CA PRO A 127 12.68 -4.39 4.23
C PRO A 127 13.91 -3.76 3.55
N VAL A 128 14.61 -4.56 2.75
CA VAL A 128 15.78 -4.08 1.98
C VAL A 128 15.32 -3.31 0.74
N LYS A 129 14.20 -3.73 0.14
CA LYS A 129 13.65 -3.11 -1.06
C LYS A 129 12.75 -1.93 -0.67
N MET A 130 12.97 -0.80 -1.35
CA MET A 130 12.13 0.40 -1.19
C MET A 130 10.66 0.03 -1.46
N PHE A 131 9.77 0.49 -0.58
CA PHE A 131 8.32 0.19 -0.61
C PHE A 131 7.92 -1.28 -0.43
N SER A 132 8.84 -2.19 -0.08
CA SER A 132 8.45 -3.57 0.19
C SER A 132 7.58 -3.67 1.46
N PRO A 133 6.45 -4.39 1.39
CA PRO A 133 5.60 -4.62 2.55
C PRO A 133 6.12 -5.75 3.46
N TYR A 134 7.21 -6.44 3.11
CA TYR A 134 7.72 -7.57 3.87
C TYR A 134 8.86 -7.18 4.81
N ALA A 135 8.75 -7.57 6.07
CA ALA A 135 9.81 -7.49 7.05
C ALA A 135 9.98 -8.84 7.75
N ARG A 136 11.08 -9.05 8.45
CA ARG A 136 11.28 -10.30 9.21
C ARG A 136 12.05 -10.06 10.50
N ASP A 137 11.90 -10.96 11.44
CA ASP A 137 12.82 -11.12 12.57
C ASP A 137 13.50 -12.50 12.48
N ALA A 138 14.14 -12.97 13.55
CA ALA A 138 14.81 -14.27 13.55
C ALA A 138 13.85 -15.47 13.41
N GLU A 139 12.58 -15.32 13.80
CA GLU A 139 11.60 -16.42 13.86
C GLU A 139 10.46 -16.27 12.86
N ARG A 140 10.13 -15.04 12.46
CA ARG A 140 8.89 -14.73 11.75
C ARG A 140 9.12 -13.78 10.59
N VAL A 141 8.27 -13.96 9.59
CA VAL A 141 8.09 -13.01 8.51
C VAL A 141 6.79 -12.26 8.75
N PHE A 142 6.77 -10.98 8.41
CA PHE A 142 5.64 -10.09 8.53
C PHE A 142 5.29 -9.51 7.16
N PHE A 143 4.01 -9.50 6.84
CA PHE A 143 3.46 -8.66 5.79
C PHE A 143 2.77 -7.47 6.44
N LYS A 144 3.37 -6.28 6.30
CA LYS A 144 3.01 -5.07 7.03
C LYS A 144 3.07 -5.30 8.55
N THR A 145 1.92 -5.26 9.24
CA THR A 145 1.84 -5.48 10.70
C THR A 145 1.42 -6.89 11.10
N THR A 146 1.23 -7.78 10.14
CA THR A 146 0.64 -9.11 10.35
C THR A 146 1.69 -10.18 10.15
N VAL A 147 1.71 -11.20 11.01
CA VAL A 147 2.57 -12.38 10.83
C VAL A 147 2.13 -13.10 9.55
N LEU A 148 3.08 -13.36 8.66
CA LEU A 148 2.89 -14.17 7.48
C LEU A 148 2.93 -15.64 7.89
N ALA A 149 1.75 -16.25 8.04
CA ALA A 149 1.64 -17.62 8.51
C ALA A 149 2.27 -18.61 7.51
N GLY A 150 3.05 -19.56 8.02
CA GLY A 150 3.70 -20.59 7.20
C GLY A 150 5.00 -20.17 6.52
N ALA A 151 5.38 -18.89 6.57
CA ALA A 151 6.64 -18.43 6.01
C ALA A 151 7.84 -18.80 6.90
N ASP A 152 8.88 -19.35 6.29
CA ASP A 152 10.15 -19.63 6.96
C ASP A 152 11.05 -18.39 6.98
N ALA A 153 11.31 -17.84 8.16
CA ALA A 153 12.11 -16.62 8.29
C ALA A 153 13.58 -16.81 7.89
N GLY A 154 14.13 -18.02 8.02
CA GLY A 154 15.54 -18.31 7.72
C GLY A 154 15.85 -18.22 6.22
N SER A 155 14.99 -18.79 5.39
CA SER A 155 15.12 -18.85 3.93
C SER A 155 14.32 -17.78 3.19
N PHE A 156 13.65 -16.86 3.91
CA PHE A 156 12.84 -15.82 3.29
C PHE A 156 13.64 -14.84 2.44
N ILE A 157 13.19 -14.65 1.21
CA ILE A 157 13.75 -13.75 0.20
C ILE A 157 12.64 -12.85 -0.33
N ASP A 158 12.84 -11.54 -0.17
CA ASP A 158 11.97 -10.53 -0.77
C ASP A 158 12.33 -10.32 -2.26
N LEU A 159 11.39 -10.65 -3.14
CA LEU A 159 11.54 -10.55 -4.60
C LEU A 159 11.09 -9.20 -5.16
N GLY A 160 10.48 -8.34 -4.34
CA GLY A 160 9.99 -7.01 -4.73
C GLY A 160 8.68 -7.06 -5.52
N ASP A 161 8.07 -5.89 -5.75
CA ASP A 161 6.75 -5.75 -6.41
C ASP A 161 5.67 -6.66 -5.80
N ASP A 162 5.65 -6.76 -4.46
CA ASP A 162 4.77 -7.61 -3.64
C ASP A 162 5.05 -9.13 -3.69
N PHE A 163 6.04 -9.58 -4.47
CA PHE A 163 6.49 -10.98 -4.48
C PHE A 163 7.55 -11.25 -3.41
N ALA A 164 7.45 -12.41 -2.79
CA ALA A 164 8.50 -12.96 -1.94
C ALA A 164 8.48 -14.48 -2.01
N LYS A 165 9.51 -15.16 -1.52
CA LYS A 165 9.51 -16.61 -1.37
C LYS A 165 10.33 -17.05 -0.17
N ASP A 166 10.05 -18.23 0.33
CA ASP A 166 10.97 -19.01 1.16
C ASP A 166 11.43 -20.27 0.39
N ALA A 167 12.08 -21.22 1.07
CA ALA A 167 12.55 -22.45 0.43
C ALA A 167 11.45 -23.31 -0.21
N THR A 168 10.19 -23.17 0.21
CA THR A 168 9.08 -24.07 -0.14
C THR A 168 7.90 -23.35 -0.78
N THR A 169 7.70 -22.08 -0.46
CA THR A 169 6.48 -21.34 -0.75
C THR A 169 6.78 -19.99 -1.39
N VAL A 170 6.02 -19.65 -2.42
CA VAL A 170 6.01 -18.32 -3.02
C VAL A 170 4.82 -17.54 -2.47
N PHE A 171 5.05 -16.27 -2.16
CA PHE A 171 4.06 -15.35 -1.62
C PHE A 171 3.85 -14.16 -2.56
N PHE A 172 2.59 -13.72 -2.66
CA PHE A 172 2.19 -12.47 -3.28
C PHE A 172 1.23 -11.72 -2.36
N ARG A 173 1.53 -10.45 -2.07
CA ARG A 173 0.76 -9.60 -1.14
C ARG A 173 0.42 -10.26 0.20
N GLY A 174 1.37 -11.01 0.76
CA GLY A 174 1.22 -11.69 2.05
C GLY A 174 0.30 -12.91 2.02
N LYS A 175 0.04 -13.49 0.85
CA LYS A 175 -0.68 -14.76 0.68
C LYS A 175 0.16 -15.73 -0.13
N VAL A 176 -0.07 -17.03 0.06
CA VAL A 176 0.53 -18.05 -0.81
C VAL A 176 0.07 -17.83 -2.24
N LEU A 177 1.01 -17.83 -3.18
CA LEU A 177 0.74 -17.69 -4.60
C LEU A 177 0.22 -19.01 -5.17
N LEU A 178 -1.10 -19.12 -5.31
CA LEU A 178 -1.76 -20.27 -5.90
C LEU A 178 -1.95 -20.04 -7.41
N LEU A 179 -1.31 -20.89 -8.22
CA LEU A 179 -1.43 -20.91 -9.68
C LEU A 179 -2.81 -21.36 -10.14
N ASP A 180 -3.43 -22.25 -9.37
CA ASP A 180 -4.81 -22.64 -9.54
C ASP A 180 -5.49 -22.67 -8.17
N THR A 181 -6.61 -21.94 -8.09
CA THR A 181 -7.39 -21.81 -6.84
C THR A 181 -8.19 -23.08 -6.57
N GLU A 182 -8.64 -23.80 -7.60
CA GLU A 182 -9.48 -24.99 -7.44
C GLU A 182 -8.67 -26.18 -6.93
N SER A 183 -7.57 -26.52 -7.60
CA SER A 183 -6.66 -27.57 -7.14
C SER A 183 -5.76 -27.14 -5.97
N LYS A 184 -5.78 -25.85 -5.59
CA LYS A 184 -4.88 -25.24 -4.60
C LYS A 184 -3.41 -25.46 -4.92
N ARG A 185 -3.07 -25.54 -6.20
CA ARG A 185 -1.69 -25.69 -6.65
C ARG A 185 -0.92 -24.40 -6.40
N ALA A 186 0.11 -24.47 -5.57
CA ALA A 186 1.04 -23.36 -5.35
C ALA A 186 2.12 -23.30 -6.44
N ALA A 187 2.71 -22.13 -6.63
CA ALA A 187 3.89 -21.96 -7.47
C ALA A 187 5.10 -22.67 -6.84
N ASP A 188 5.94 -23.29 -7.67
CA ASP A 188 7.14 -23.98 -7.21
C ASP A 188 8.23 -22.98 -6.80
N ALA A 189 8.48 -22.85 -5.49
CA ALA A 189 9.43 -21.89 -4.94
C ALA A 189 10.89 -22.12 -5.37
N SER A 190 11.26 -23.38 -5.67
CA SER A 190 12.63 -23.73 -6.04
C SER A 190 13.00 -23.19 -7.42
N SER A 191 12.05 -23.23 -8.36
CA SER A 191 12.20 -22.78 -9.74
C SER A 191 11.59 -21.41 -10.02
N PHE A 192 10.87 -20.82 -9.04
CA PHE A 192 10.23 -19.53 -9.20
C PHE A 192 11.23 -18.42 -9.55
N ALA A 193 10.99 -17.78 -10.69
CA ALA A 193 11.72 -16.65 -11.19
C ALA A 193 10.78 -15.61 -11.78
N ARG A 194 11.07 -14.33 -11.53
CA ARG A 194 10.40 -13.23 -12.22
C ARG A 194 10.95 -13.10 -13.63
N VAL A 195 10.09 -12.74 -14.57
CA VAL A 195 10.50 -12.56 -15.97
C VAL A 195 11.32 -11.27 -16.10
N PRO A 196 12.50 -11.32 -16.76
CA PRO A 196 13.30 -10.13 -17.04
C PRO A 196 12.56 -9.13 -17.91
N ARG A 197 12.92 -7.85 -17.77
CA ARG A 197 12.33 -6.74 -18.51
C ARG A 197 13.43 -5.96 -19.18
N LEU A 198 13.26 -5.69 -20.47
CA LEU A 198 14.11 -4.75 -21.17
C LEU A 198 13.46 -3.38 -21.14
N LYS A 199 14.14 -2.42 -20.50
CA LYS A 199 13.78 -1.01 -20.59
C LYS A 199 14.32 -0.46 -21.91
N VAL A 200 13.48 0.21 -22.69
CA VAL A 200 13.95 0.93 -23.87
C VAL A 200 14.60 2.25 -23.44
N PRO A 201 15.79 2.60 -23.96
CA PRO A 201 16.43 3.88 -23.67
C PRO A 201 15.50 5.06 -24.03
N GLY A 202 15.18 5.92 -23.06
CA GLY A 202 14.29 7.08 -23.24
C GLY A 202 12.93 6.96 -22.54
N GLU A 203 12.49 5.75 -22.18
CA GLU A 203 11.27 5.58 -21.38
C GLU A 203 11.52 5.95 -19.92
N GLN A 204 10.62 6.71 -19.30
CA GLN A 204 10.78 7.09 -17.90
C GLN A 204 10.38 5.96 -16.95
N GLU A 205 9.35 5.19 -17.28
CA GLU A 205 8.86 4.07 -16.47
C GLU A 205 8.75 2.77 -17.27
N ILE A 206 9.08 1.66 -16.60
CA ILE A 206 8.74 0.34 -17.10
C ILE A 206 7.25 0.14 -16.84
N ASP A 207 6.53 -0.28 -17.87
CA ASP A 207 5.11 -0.62 -17.82
C ASP A 207 4.76 -1.42 -16.55
N ALA A 208 3.73 -0.97 -15.84
CA ALA A 208 3.25 -1.62 -14.63
C ALA A 208 2.89 -3.09 -14.89
N PHE A 209 2.46 -3.45 -16.10
CA PHE A 209 2.11 -4.82 -16.48
C PHE A 209 3.31 -5.73 -16.68
N ALA A 210 4.46 -5.18 -17.12
CA ALA A 210 5.69 -5.95 -17.17
C ALA A 210 6.02 -6.52 -15.76
N ARG A 211 5.57 -5.79 -14.72
CA ARG A 211 5.23 -6.17 -13.32
C ARG A 211 5.07 -7.64 -12.99
N ASP A 212 4.25 -8.26 -13.82
CA ASP A 212 3.31 -9.28 -13.38
C ASP A 212 3.55 -10.64 -14.05
N PHE A 213 4.62 -10.73 -14.84
CA PHE A 213 5.08 -11.97 -15.43
C PHE A 213 6.09 -12.69 -14.53
N PHE A 214 5.86 -13.98 -14.34
CA PHE A 214 6.75 -14.86 -13.60
C PHE A 214 6.65 -16.27 -14.18
N ARG A 215 7.63 -17.11 -13.84
CA ARG A 215 7.71 -18.50 -14.29
C ARG A 215 8.17 -19.40 -13.17
N ASP A 216 7.81 -20.66 -13.28
CA ASP A 216 8.36 -21.75 -12.49
C ASP A 216 8.70 -22.94 -13.42
N SER A 217 8.96 -24.11 -12.85
CA SER A 217 9.29 -25.34 -13.57
C SER A 217 8.18 -25.83 -14.51
N THR A 218 6.97 -25.27 -14.39
CA THR A 218 5.75 -25.81 -14.98
C THR A 218 5.10 -24.89 -16.00
N GLY A 219 5.53 -23.64 -16.06
CA GLY A 219 5.15 -22.73 -17.12
C GLY A 219 5.48 -21.27 -16.88
N LEU A 220 5.02 -20.46 -17.82
CA LEU A 220 5.00 -19.01 -17.75
C LEU A 220 3.60 -18.54 -17.31
N TYR A 221 3.55 -17.52 -16.48
CA TYR A 221 2.31 -17.02 -15.90
C TYR A 221 2.25 -15.51 -15.95
N TRP A 222 1.03 -15.01 -16.10
CA TRP A 222 0.68 -13.60 -16.01
C TRP A 222 -0.28 -13.37 -14.84
N LEU A 223 0.13 -12.57 -13.87
CA LEU A 223 -0.69 -12.13 -12.77
C LEU A 223 -1.66 -11.02 -13.19
N LYS A 224 -2.95 -11.24 -12.98
CA LYS A 224 -4.01 -10.25 -13.09
C LYS A 224 -4.11 -9.39 -11.86
N ARG A 225 -3.10 -8.55 -11.62
CA ARG A 225 -2.99 -7.67 -10.43
C ARG A 225 -4.24 -6.80 -10.20
N TRP A 226 -4.91 -6.44 -11.29
CA TRP A 226 -6.11 -5.59 -11.26
C TRP A 226 -7.43 -6.39 -11.36
N GLN A 227 -7.38 -7.70 -11.59
CA GLN A 227 -8.55 -8.59 -11.63
C GLN A 227 -8.45 -9.67 -10.55
N ARG A 228 -8.59 -9.25 -9.29
CA ARG A 228 -8.61 -10.14 -8.10
C ARG A 228 -7.35 -11.01 -7.94
N ASP A 229 -6.21 -10.57 -8.46
CA ASP A 229 -4.94 -11.29 -8.38
C ASP A 229 -5.02 -12.73 -8.94
N GLN A 230 -5.88 -12.95 -9.95
CA GLN A 230 -5.97 -14.23 -10.66
C GLN A 230 -4.71 -14.46 -11.50
N ILE A 231 -4.39 -15.72 -11.78
CA ILE A 231 -3.19 -16.10 -12.54
C ILE A 231 -3.63 -16.76 -13.83
N VAL A 232 -3.05 -16.32 -14.95
CA VAL A 232 -3.25 -16.96 -16.26
C VAL A 232 -1.95 -17.66 -16.64
N LYS A 233 -2.05 -18.95 -16.93
CA LYS A 233 -0.95 -19.69 -17.55
C LYS A 233 -0.88 -19.29 -19.03
N LEU A 234 0.32 -18.94 -19.48
CA LEU A 234 0.60 -18.58 -20.87
C LEU A 234 1.26 -19.76 -21.58
N GLU A 235 0.76 -20.07 -22.77
CA GLU A 235 1.37 -21.03 -23.68
C GLU A 235 2.28 -20.25 -24.63
N VAL A 236 3.59 -20.42 -24.45
CA VAL A 236 4.65 -19.77 -25.23
C VAL A 236 5.61 -20.82 -25.78
N ALA A 237 6.37 -20.45 -26.80
CA ALA A 237 7.28 -21.35 -27.48
C ALA A 237 8.51 -21.67 -26.62
N ASP A 238 9.07 -20.68 -25.91
CA ASP A 238 10.14 -20.86 -24.94
C ASP A 238 9.94 -19.97 -23.69
N ALA A 239 9.31 -20.55 -22.67
CA ALA A 239 9.09 -19.88 -21.38
C ALA A 239 10.38 -19.48 -20.64
N GLN A 240 11.53 -20.12 -20.91
CA GLN A 240 12.76 -19.81 -20.20
C GLN A 240 13.47 -18.57 -20.74
N SER A 241 13.37 -18.34 -22.06
CA SER A 241 13.94 -17.17 -22.71
C SER A 241 12.94 -16.01 -22.88
N PHE A 242 11.71 -16.17 -22.41
CA PHE A 242 10.70 -15.14 -22.43
C PHE A 242 11.15 -13.88 -21.67
N ILE A 243 11.04 -12.74 -22.34
CA ILE A 243 11.41 -11.41 -21.85
C ILE A 243 10.30 -10.45 -22.26
N VAL A 244 9.90 -9.58 -21.34
CA VAL A 244 8.95 -8.51 -21.63
C VAL A 244 9.70 -7.29 -22.17
N LEU A 245 9.23 -6.77 -23.30
CA LEU A 245 9.69 -5.56 -23.94
C LEU A 245 8.74 -4.41 -23.57
N SER A 246 9.07 -3.18 -23.96
CA SER A 246 8.15 -2.07 -23.81
C SER A 246 7.09 -2.02 -24.91
N GLY A 247 6.12 -1.11 -24.79
CA GLY A 247 5.08 -0.90 -25.80
C GLY A 247 4.08 -2.05 -25.94
N GLY A 248 3.90 -2.88 -24.91
CA GLY A 248 2.96 -4.00 -24.95
C GLY A 248 3.45 -5.20 -25.77
N TYR A 249 4.77 -5.39 -25.89
CA TYR A 249 5.35 -6.55 -26.56
C TYR A 249 6.17 -7.43 -25.61
N ALA A 250 6.31 -8.69 -25.96
CA ALA A 250 7.24 -9.62 -25.34
C ALA A 250 7.86 -10.51 -26.40
N LYS A 251 8.94 -11.20 -26.07
CA LYS A 251 9.55 -12.18 -26.97
C LYS A 251 10.18 -13.31 -26.20
N ASP A 252 10.32 -14.44 -26.86
CA ASP A 252 11.27 -15.47 -26.48
C ASP A 252 12.29 -15.67 -27.61
N LYS A 253 13.07 -16.74 -27.57
CA LYS A 253 14.06 -17.05 -28.63
C LYS A 253 13.43 -17.40 -29.99
N GLN A 254 12.15 -17.77 -30.02
CA GLN A 254 11.49 -18.33 -31.20
C GLN A 254 10.41 -17.41 -31.76
N GLN A 255 9.70 -16.67 -30.90
CA GLN A 255 8.54 -15.87 -31.28
C GLN A 255 8.52 -14.51 -30.60
N VAL A 256 7.85 -13.56 -31.26
CA VAL A 256 7.47 -12.27 -30.71
C VAL A 256 5.98 -12.30 -30.42
N TYR A 257 5.61 -11.73 -29.28
CA TYR A 257 4.26 -11.68 -28.77
C TYR A 257 3.80 -10.24 -28.61
N GLN A 258 2.57 -9.98 -29.01
CA GLN A 258 1.84 -8.79 -28.60
C GLN A 258 1.03 -9.13 -27.35
N LEU A 259 1.06 -8.24 -26.37
CA LEU A 259 0.37 -8.37 -25.09
C LEU A 259 -0.96 -7.61 -25.16
N ASP A 260 -2.08 -8.30 -24.95
CA ASP A 260 -3.36 -7.66 -24.66
C ASP A 260 -3.54 -7.58 -23.15
N GLU A 261 -3.25 -6.39 -22.58
CA GLU A 261 -3.34 -6.12 -21.15
C GLU A 261 -4.78 -6.16 -20.61
N ARG A 262 -5.78 -5.89 -21.45
CA ARG A 262 -7.18 -5.89 -21.03
C ARG A 262 -7.70 -7.32 -20.93
N ALA A 263 -7.35 -8.15 -21.91
CA ALA A 263 -7.73 -9.55 -21.95
C ALA A 263 -6.79 -10.46 -21.13
N TYR A 264 -5.57 -9.99 -20.81
CA TYR A 264 -4.46 -10.79 -20.29
C TYR A 264 -4.15 -11.98 -21.20
N GLN A 265 -4.04 -11.69 -22.50
CA GLN A 265 -3.75 -12.67 -23.53
C GLN A 265 -2.52 -12.25 -24.31
N ILE A 266 -1.87 -13.24 -24.94
CA ILE A 266 -0.75 -13.01 -25.84
C ILE A 266 -1.13 -13.51 -27.23
N SER A 267 -0.70 -12.78 -28.25
CA SER A 267 -0.84 -13.20 -29.65
C SER A 267 0.53 -13.17 -30.34
N VAL A 268 0.79 -14.17 -31.17
CA VAL A 268 2.05 -14.23 -31.93
C VAL A 268 2.02 -13.17 -33.02
N VAL A 269 3.07 -12.35 -33.09
CA VAL A 269 3.27 -11.38 -34.17
C VAL A 269 3.83 -12.13 -35.37
N ALA A 270 2.97 -12.43 -36.35
CA ALA A 270 3.35 -13.20 -37.52
C ALA A 270 4.46 -12.49 -38.32
N GLY A 271 5.54 -13.22 -38.64
CA GLY A 271 6.65 -12.72 -39.45
C GLY A 271 7.67 -11.86 -38.71
N ALA A 272 7.50 -11.60 -37.41
CA ALA A 272 8.47 -10.88 -36.61
C ALA A 272 9.66 -11.78 -36.24
N ASP A 273 10.89 -11.28 -36.43
CA ASP A 273 12.12 -11.96 -35.99
C ASP A 273 12.46 -11.55 -34.54
N PRO A 274 12.44 -12.48 -33.57
CA PRO A 274 12.73 -12.17 -32.18
C PRO A 274 14.15 -11.64 -31.95
N ALA A 275 15.11 -11.97 -32.80
CA ALA A 275 16.49 -11.51 -32.64
C ALA A 275 16.62 -10.00 -32.94
N SER A 276 15.92 -9.52 -33.96
CA SER A 276 15.99 -8.12 -34.43
C SER A 276 14.82 -7.24 -33.97
N PHE A 277 13.74 -7.81 -33.42
CA PHE A 277 12.54 -7.06 -33.03
C PHE A 277 12.83 -5.97 -31.99
N ARG A 278 12.32 -4.77 -32.29
CA ARG A 278 12.27 -3.62 -31.40
C ARG A 278 10.86 -3.03 -31.42
N PRO A 279 10.25 -2.77 -30.26
CA PRO A 279 8.98 -2.04 -30.21
C PRO A 279 9.20 -0.60 -30.70
N ASP A 280 8.23 -0.09 -31.45
CA ASP A 280 8.20 1.30 -31.96
C ASP A 280 7.90 2.33 -30.86
#